data_AF-A0A382E041-F1
#
_entry.id   AF-A0A382E041-F1
#
_cell.length_a   1.000
_cell.length_b   1.000
_cell.length_c   1.000
_cell.angle_alpha   90.00
_cell.angle_beta   90.00
_cell.angle_gamma   90.00
#
_symmetry.space_group_name_H-M   'P 1'
#
loop_
_entity.id
_entity.type
_entity.pdbx_description
1 polymer ?
#
loop_
_entity_poly.entity_id
_entity_poly.type
_entity_poly.pdbx_seq_one_letter_code
_entity_poly.pdbx_strand_id
1 'polypeptide(L)'
;VEYSFTISIEDGAVFEAERGDSIMQAALRSGIGFPYGCSSGSCCSCKYELLDGEVIDTKRGFNALSIRDRKKNRHLGCQSFPKGPALIRVRTERQYIPKYKPEKCNAVLVESKTITHDMSELMFKSDGYANFLSGQYILLSVPGIKETRAYSMSNISNNDGQWQFHVKKVKDGKFSNVLINSLSLGSEVNFDGPFGHAYVRTDNNRDVVCVAGGSGLGPMLSIVRHLANESSAKVRKVHFFFGGRRPEDMICEKYIQPFAKNFSELSIYNSVSERSKNNLDNWSGSVGFIHELVEKVLNVRAPEFEFYAAGPPAMNDSLVRLLQLKWNVPFEQIHYDSFF
;
A
#
# COMPACT_ATOMS: atom_id res chain seq x y z
N VAL A 1 7.93 29.60 15.27
CA VAL A 1 7.34 28.84 16.39
C VAL A 1 6.43 27.82 15.76
N GLU A 2 6.83 26.56 15.74
CA GLU A 2 5.96 25.47 15.29
C GLU A 2 4.77 25.40 16.23
N TYR A 3 3.58 25.58 15.67
CA TYR A 3 2.33 25.51 16.41
C TYR A 3 1.86 24.06 16.33
N SER A 4 1.91 23.34 17.44
CA SER A 4 1.27 22.04 17.60
C SER A 4 -0.04 22.17 18.37
N PHE A 5 -0.94 21.23 18.17
CA PHE A 5 -2.17 21.09 18.94
C PHE A 5 -2.16 19.77 19.70
N THR A 6 -2.44 19.83 21.01
CA THR A 6 -2.61 18.65 21.85
C THR A 6 -3.92 17.93 21.50
N ILE A 7 -3.81 16.66 21.14
CA ILE A 7 -4.94 15.77 20.87
C ILE A 7 -4.99 14.70 21.97
N SER A 8 -6.14 14.58 22.63
CA SER A 8 -6.39 13.56 23.66
C SER A 8 -7.33 12.50 23.14
N ILE A 9 -7.10 11.24 23.52
CA ILE A 9 -8.01 10.12 23.29
C ILE A 9 -8.78 9.86 24.60
N GLU A 10 -10.07 9.53 24.50
CA GLU A 10 -10.94 9.24 25.65
C GLU A 10 -10.36 8.19 26.63
N ASP A 11 -9.51 7.28 26.15
CA ASP A 11 -8.84 6.25 26.97
C ASP A 11 -7.59 6.76 27.72
N GLY A 12 -7.25 8.05 27.57
CA GLY A 12 -6.18 8.74 28.29
C GLY A 12 -4.90 8.94 27.49
N ALA A 13 -4.76 8.38 26.28
CA ALA A 13 -3.59 8.65 25.45
C ALA A 13 -3.57 10.10 24.93
N VAL A 14 -2.39 10.72 24.85
CA VAL A 14 -2.21 12.10 24.38
C VAL A 14 -1.09 12.15 23.36
N PHE A 15 -1.27 12.95 22.32
CA PHE A 15 -0.27 13.20 21.28
C PHE A 15 -0.34 14.62 20.74
N GLU A 16 0.75 15.07 20.12
CA GLU A 16 0.85 16.39 19.51
C GLU A 16 0.66 16.29 18.00
N ALA A 17 -0.20 17.15 17.45
CA ALA A 17 -0.41 17.28 16.02
C ALA A 17 0.24 18.56 15.51
N GLU A 18 1.29 18.41 14.70
CA GLU A 18 1.93 19.52 14.00
C GLU A 18 1.01 20.11 12.93
N ARG A 19 1.26 21.37 12.56
CA ARG A 19 0.55 22.00 11.45
C ARG A 19 0.74 21.19 10.16
N GLY A 20 -0.38 20.75 9.58
CA GLY A 20 -0.40 20.00 8.33
C GLY A 20 -0.43 18.48 8.52
N ASP A 21 -0.29 17.97 9.74
CA ASP A 21 -0.57 16.57 10.04
C ASP A 21 -2.07 16.36 10.23
N SER A 22 -2.59 15.31 9.60
CA SER A 22 -3.91 14.79 9.96
C SER A 22 -3.87 14.10 11.32
N ILE A 23 -5.04 13.94 11.96
CA ILE A 23 -5.17 13.26 13.26
C ILE A 23 -4.49 11.88 13.25
N MET A 24 -4.64 11.12 12.15
CA MET A 24 -4.00 9.81 12.01
C MET A 24 -2.48 9.91 11.90
N GLN A 25 -1.95 10.84 11.09
CA GLN A 25 -0.50 10.99 10.91
C GLN A 25 0.17 11.37 12.23
N ALA A 26 -0.40 12.32 12.96
CA ALA A 26 0.09 12.75 14.26
C ALA A 26 0.10 11.59 15.28
N ALA A 27 -1.00 10.84 15.38
CA ALA A 27 -1.09 9.69 16.28
C ALA A 27 -0.01 8.64 15.97
N LEU A 28 0.15 8.26 14.70
CA LEU A 28 1.14 7.27 14.28
C LEU A 28 2.58 7.76 14.50
N ARG A 29 2.87 9.05 14.25
CA ARG A 29 4.17 9.68 14.52
C ARG A 29 4.50 9.65 16.02
N SER A 30 3.50 9.78 16.88
CA SER A 30 3.64 9.62 18.33
C SER A 30 3.70 8.15 18.79
N GLY A 31 3.58 7.17 17.88
CA GLY A 31 3.63 5.75 18.21
C GLY A 31 2.29 5.17 18.72
N ILE A 32 1.20 5.89 18.53
CA ILE A 32 -0.15 5.42 18.88
C ILE A 32 -0.70 4.56 17.74
N GLY A 33 -1.22 3.38 18.08
CA GLY A 33 -1.82 2.44 17.14
C GLY A 33 -3.20 2.88 16.64
N PHE A 34 -3.25 3.96 15.88
CA PHE A 34 -4.47 4.48 15.27
C PHE A 34 -4.90 3.59 14.09
N PRO A 35 -6.15 3.12 14.00
CA PRO A 35 -6.57 2.23 12.91
C PRO A 35 -6.54 2.92 11.55
N TYR A 36 -5.99 2.28 10.51
CA TYR A 36 -6.04 2.79 9.13
C TYR A 36 -5.76 1.70 8.09
N GLY A 37 -5.86 2.07 6.81
CA GLY A 37 -5.57 1.20 5.67
C GLY A 37 -4.98 1.98 4.50
N CYS A 38 -5.79 2.81 3.83
CA CYS A 38 -5.41 3.46 2.56
C CYS A 38 -4.77 4.86 2.66
N SER A 39 -4.89 5.54 3.80
CA SER A 39 -4.50 6.95 3.99
C SER A 39 -5.04 7.96 2.96
N SER A 40 -6.06 7.57 2.19
CA SER A 40 -6.61 8.37 1.08
C SER A 40 -8.10 8.69 1.26
N GLY A 41 -8.70 8.36 2.41
CA GLY A 41 -10.11 8.63 2.70
C GLY A 41 -11.11 7.63 2.12
N SER A 42 -10.67 6.54 1.48
CA SER A 42 -11.58 5.62 0.78
C SER A 42 -11.98 4.39 1.61
N CYS A 43 -11.05 3.77 2.35
CA CYS A 43 -11.33 2.54 3.12
C CYS A 43 -12.19 2.75 4.38
N CYS A 44 -12.27 4.00 4.87
CA CYS A 44 -12.99 4.38 6.10
C CYS A 44 -12.51 3.71 7.42
N SER A 45 -11.41 2.95 7.42
CA SER A 45 -10.90 2.26 8.63
C SER A 45 -10.41 3.23 9.72
N CYS A 46 -9.97 4.43 9.34
CA CYS A 46 -9.47 5.46 10.27
C CYS A 46 -10.57 6.32 10.91
N LYS A 47 -11.78 5.78 11.04
CA LYS A 47 -12.90 6.52 11.58
C LYS A 47 -12.75 6.74 13.08
N TYR A 48 -12.97 7.97 13.52
CA TYR A 48 -13.01 8.35 14.93
C TYR A 48 -14.21 9.26 15.19
N GLU A 49 -14.58 9.45 16.45
CA GLU A 49 -15.59 10.41 16.89
C GLU A 49 -14.92 11.59 17.59
N LEU A 50 -15.27 12.82 17.20
CA LEU A 50 -14.79 14.03 17.84
C LEU A 50 -15.70 14.36 19.02
N LEU A 51 -15.13 14.41 20.23
CA LEU A 51 -15.87 14.67 21.47
C LEU A 51 -15.81 16.15 21.85
N ASP A 52 -14.67 16.80 21.65
CA ASP A 52 -14.47 18.23 21.89
C ASP A 52 -13.41 18.81 20.95
N GLY A 53 -13.50 20.11 20.66
CA GLY A 53 -12.62 20.83 19.72
C GLY A 53 -13.17 20.96 18.29
N GLU A 54 -12.33 21.38 17.36
CA GLU A 54 -12.71 21.62 15.96
C GLU A 54 -11.65 21.06 14.99
N VAL A 55 -12.11 20.44 13.90
CA VAL A 55 -11.28 19.89 12.83
C VAL A 55 -11.75 20.37 11.46
N ILE A 56 -10.82 20.42 10.50
CA ILE A 56 -11.12 20.66 9.08
C ILE A 56 -10.98 19.33 8.35
N ASP A 57 -12.08 18.87 7.76
CA ASP A 57 -12.06 17.72 6.88
C ASP A 57 -11.78 18.11 5.42
N THR A 58 -11.07 17.26 4.69
CA THR A 58 -11.03 17.38 3.24
C THR A 58 -12.40 17.09 2.64
N LYS A 59 -12.68 17.64 1.44
CA LYS A 59 -13.90 17.31 0.68
C LYS A 59 -14.05 15.79 0.47
N ARG A 60 -12.92 15.08 0.28
CA ARG A 60 -12.90 13.63 0.10
C ARG A 60 -13.30 12.90 1.38
N GLY A 61 -12.72 13.29 2.52
CA GLY A 61 -13.08 12.73 3.83
C GLY A 61 -14.54 12.95 4.17
N PHE A 62 -15.04 14.17 3.98
CA PHE A 62 -16.44 14.50 4.22
C PHE A 62 -17.40 13.63 3.38
N ASN A 63 -17.11 13.47 2.10
CA ASN A 63 -17.95 12.71 1.16
C ASN A 63 -17.94 11.19 1.39
N ALA A 64 -16.87 10.65 1.98
CA ALA A 64 -16.78 9.22 2.29
C ALA A 64 -17.65 8.81 3.49
N LEU A 65 -18.03 9.75 4.35
CA LEU A 65 -18.82 9.49 5.55
C LEU A 65 -20.32 9.42 5.27
N SER A 66 -20.98 8.43 5.87
CA SER A 66 -22.44 8.29 5.82
C SER A 66 -23.15 9.40 6.61
N ILE A 67 -24.44 9.62 6.33
CA ILE A 67 -25.28 10.54 7.12
C ILE A 67 -25.27 10.16 8.61
N ARG A 68 -25.28 8.86 8.91
CA ARG A 68 -25.22 8.35 10.30
C ARG A 68 -23.89 8.70 10.97
N ASP A 69 -22.79 8.63 10.23
CA ASP A 69 -21.48 8.98 10.76
C ASP A 69 -21.41 10.48 11.09
N ARG A 70 -21.86 11.34 10.18
CA ARG A 70 -21.89 12.80 10.39
C ARG A 70 -22.76 13.18 11.59
N LYS A 71 -23.93 12.56 11.76
CA LYS A 71 -24.80 12.77 12.93
C LYS A 71 -24.15 12.40 14.27
N LYS A 72 -23.14 11.52 14.25
CA LYS A 72 -22.38 11.09 15.42
C LYS A 72 -21.05 11.83 15.56
N ASN A 73 -20.88 12.97 14.88
CA ASN A 73 -19.63 13.73 14.86
C ASN A 73 -18.39 12.88 14.53
N ARG A 74 -18.55 11.96 13.57
CA ARG A 74 -17.45 11.09 13.15
C ARG A 74 -16.71 11.66 11.97
N HIS A 75 -15.40 11.45 11.97
CA HIS A 75 -14.46 11.95 10.98
C HIS A 75 -13.54 10.82 10.52
N LEU A 76 -12.77 11.06 9.45
CA LEU A 76 -11.72 10.15 8.99
C LEU A 76 -10.36 10.71 9.40
N GLY A 77 -9.63 10.01 10.26
CA GLY A 77 -8.35 10.44 10.82
C GLY A 77 -7.31 10.82 9.77
N CYS A 78 -7.28 10.16 8.62
CA CYS A 78 -6.36 10.49 7.51
C CYS A 78 -6.80 11.69 6.66
N GLN A 79 -8.00 12.23 6.86
CA GLN A 79 -8.57 13.33 6.07
C GLN A 79 -9.08 14.48 6.96
N SER A 80 -8.67 14.51 8.22
CA SER A 80 -9.15 15.42 9.25
C SER A 80 -7.97 16.08 9.94
N PHE A 81 -7.96 17.41 9.99
CA PHE A 81 -6.85 18.23 10.49
C PHE A 81 -7.30 19.12 11.65
N PRO A 82 -6.61 19.12 12.81
CA PRO A 82 -7.03 19.92 13.96
C PRO A 82 -6.88 21.43 13.73
N LYS A 83 -7.81 22.21 14.28
CA LYS A 83 -7.73 23.69 14.35
C LYS A 83 -7.32 24.21 15.73
N GLY A 84 -7.21 23.32 16.70
CA GLY A 84 -7.04 23.58 18.11
C GLY A 84 -6.81 22.26 18.86
N PRO A 85 -6.60 22.31 20.18
CA PRO A 85 -6.69 21.12 21.01
C PRO A 85 -8.03 20.40 20.80
N ALA A 86 -8.01 19.07 20.85
CA ALA A 86 -9.20 18.27 20.61
C ALA A 86 -9.22 16.99 21.46
N LEU A 87 -10.42 16.52 21.79
CA LEU A 87 -10.68 15.24 22.43
C LEU A 87 -11.39 14.31 21.45
N ILE A 88 -10.85 13.11 21.25
CA ILE A 88 -11.38 12.13 20.30
C ILE A 88 -11.67 10.79 20.97
N ARG A 89 -12.62 10.04 20.40
CA ARG A 89 -12.85 8.63 20.70
C ARG A 89 -12.48 7.78 19.50
N VAL A 90 -11.50 6.91 19.68
CA VAL A 90 -11.05 5.93 18.69
C VAL A 90 -10.58 4.67 19.42
N ARG A 91 -10.84 3.49 18.85
CA ARG A 91 -10.29 2.25 19.37
C ARG A 91 -8.87 2.07 18.84
N THR A 92 -7.89 2.26 19.70
CA THR A 92 -6.49 1.99 19.36
C THR A 92 -6.21 0.48 19.46
N GLU A 93 -5.32 -0.03 18.62
CA GLU A 93 -4.93 -1.45 18.66
C GLU A 93 -3.42 -1.61 18.40
N ARG A 94 -2.80 -2.58 19.07
CA ARG A 94 -1.35 -2.81 19.00
C ARG A 94 -0.85 -3.10 17.58
N GLN A 95 -1.66 -3.76 16.77
CA GLN A 95 -1.31 -4.07 15.37
C GLN A 95 -1.10 -2.83 14.50
N TYR A 96 -1.66 -1.68 14.92
CA TYR A 96 -1.51 -0.40 14.24
C TYR A 96 -0.30 0.40 14.71
N ILE A 97 0.40 -0.02 15.77
CA ILE A 97 1.60 0.67 16.26
C ILE A 97 2.70 0.53 15.20
N PRO A 98 3.25 1.64 14.67
CA PRO A 98 4.27 1.57 13.64
C PRO A 98 5.59 1.04 14.21
N LYS A 99 6.21 0.06 13.52
CA LYS A 99 7.58 -0.38 13.84
C LYS A 99 8.63 0.70 13.49
N TYR A 100 8.41 1.38 12.37
CA TYR A 100 9.12 2.59 11.98
C TYR A 100 8.13 3.75 12.03
N LYS A 101 8.36 4.72 12.91
CA LYS A 101 7.51 5.90 13.01
C LYS A 101 7.55 6.66 11.68
N PRO A 102 6.41 7.14 11.17
CA PRO A 102 6.40 7.97 9.98
C PRO A 102 7.25 9.23 10.19
N GLU A 103 8.04 9.59 9.19
CA GLU A 103 8.88 10.78 9.15
C GLU A 103 8.72 11.48 7.79
N LYS A 104 8.85 12.81 7.79
CA LYS A 104 8.87 13.60 6.57
C LYS A 104 10.30 13.69 6.06
N CYS A 105 10.52 13.45 4.78
CA CYS A 105 11.83 13.65 4.16
C CYS A 105 11.72 14.20 2.74
N ASN A 106 12.75 14.94 2.33
CA ASN A 106 12.94 15.32 0.94
C ASN A 106 13.62 14.17 0.18
N ALA A 107 13.23 14.00 -1.08
CA ALA A 107 13.86 13.05 -1.97
C ALA A 107 13.96 13.62 -3.40
N VAL A 108 15.00 13.22 -4.12
CA VAL A 108 15.29 13.66 -5.48
C VAL A 108 15.04 12.52 -6.46
N LEU A 109 14.35 12.78 -7.57
CA LEU A 109 14.20 11.79 -8.64
C LEU A 109 15.55 11.55 -9.32
N VAL A 110 16.08 10.33 -9.23
CA VAL A 110 17.40 9.95 -9.78
C VAL A 110 17.29 8.99 -10.97
N GLU A 111 16.20 8.24 -11.09
CA GLU A 111 15.94 7.38 -12.25
C GLU A 111 14.45 7.40 -12.61
N SER A 112 14.15 7.38 -13.91
CA SER A 112 12.80 7.23 -14.45
C SER A 112 12.86 6.35 -15.69
N LYS A 113 12.05 5.30 -15.70
CA LYS A 113 12.04 4.30 -16.77
C LYS A 113 10.61 3.87 -17.08
N THR A 114 10.19 4.03 -18.33
CA THR A 114 8.92 3.45 -18.82
C THR A 114 9.05 1.94 -18.93
N ILE A 115 8.09 1.20 -18.35
CA ILE A 115 8.12 -0.28 -18.28
C ILE A 115 6.94 -0.94 -19.01
N THR A 116 5.82 -0.24 -19.16
CA THR A 116 4.71 -0.59 -20.07
C THR A 116 4.18 0.68 -20.74
N HIS A 117 3.13 0.57 -21.54
CA HIS A 117 2.44 1.72 -22.13
C HIS A 117 1.84 2.69 -21.09
N ASP A 118 1.59 2.22 -19.87
CA ASP A 118 0.98 3.02 -18.80
C ASP A 118 1.64 2.87 -17.43
N MET A 119 2.82 2.25 -17.33
CA MET A 119 3.58 2.15 -16.08
C MET A 119 5.02 2.62 -16.25
N SER A 120 5.54 3.25 -15.21
CA SER A 120 6.94 3.64 -15.07
C SER A 120 7.51 3.18 -13.74
N GLU A 121 8.79 2.83 -13.76
CA GLU A 121 9.63 2.62 -12.58
C GLU A 121 10.33 3.95 -12.28
N LEU A 122 10.18 4.43 -11.04
CA LEU A 122 10.80 5.66 -10.56
C LEU A 122 11.70 5.33 -9.37
N MET A 123 12.91 5.88 -9.35
CA MET A 123 13.80 5.82 -8.20
C MET A 123 14.06 7.22 -7.67
N PHE A 124 13.83 7.39 -6.38
CA PHE A 124 14.18 8.59 -5.65
C PHE A 124 15.28 8.31 -4.64
N LYS A 125 16.08 9.34 -4.35
CA LYS A 125 17.15 9.31 -3.36
C LYS A 125 16.82 10.35 -2.28
N SER A 126 16.69 9.93 -1.03
CA SER A 126 16.65 10.82 0.14
C SER A 126 18.02 10.84 0.82
N ASP A 127 18.20 11.81 1.71
CA ASP A 127 19.29 11.74 2.68
C ASP A 127 19.01 10.63 3.71
N GLY A 128 20.08 10.05 4.25
CA GLY A 128 20.00 9.01 5.29
C GLY A 128 19.47 7.66 4.79
N TYR A 129 18.74 6.96 5.66
CA TYR A 129 18.28 5.60 5.43
C TYR A 129 16.85 5.55 4.93
N ALA A 130 16.56 4.61 4.03
CA ALA A 130 15.20 4.27 3.64
C ALA A 130 14.68 3.15 4.56
N ASN A 131 14.14 3.53 5.71
CA ASN A 131 13.62 2.59 6.72
C ASN A 131 12.13 2.33 6.52
N PHE A 132 11.78 1.12 6.13
CA PHE A 132 10.40 0.66 5.99
C PHE A 132 10.33 -0.88 5.98
N LEU A 133 9.14 -1.42 6.21
CA LEU A 133 8.88 -2.85 6.06
C LEU A 133 8.35 -3.13 4.65
N SER A 134 8.85 -4.19 4.02
CA SER A 134 8.46 -4.56 2.66
C SER A 134 6.96 -4.83 2.53
N GLY A 135 6.30 -4.05 1.66
CA GLY A 135 4.83 -3.99 1.52
C GLY A 135 4.20 -2.69 2.02
N GLN A 136 4.96 -1.83 2.72
CA GLN A 136 4.51 -0.49 3.13
C GLN A 136 4.49 0.52 1.97
N TYR A 137 3.89 1.67 2.23
CA TYR A 137 3.82 2.83 1.34
C TYR A 137 4.22 4.13 2.02
N ILE A 138 4.48 5.16 1.22
CA ILE A 138 4.64 6.55 1.68
C ILE A 138 3.53 7.42 1.09
N LEU A 139 3.28 8.56 1.72
CA LEU A 139 2.49 9.65 1.14
C LEU A 139 3.44 10.59 0.39
N LEU A 140 3.23 10.69 -0.92
CA LEU A 140 4.02 11.52 -1.82
C LEU A 140 3.37 12.89 -2.00
N SER A 141 4.17 13.94 -1.90
CA SER A 141 3.81 15.31 -2.31
C SER A 141 4.69 15.72 -3.49
N VAL A 142 4.08 16.26 -4.54
CA VAL A 142 4.80 16.73 -5.75
C VAL A 142 4.56 18.22 -5.98
N PRO A 143 5.51 18.93 -6.63
CA PRO A 143 5.33 20.34 -6.98
C PRO A 143 4.04 20.59 -7.77
N GLY A 144 3.34 21.68 -7.44
CA GLY A 144 2.13 22.11 -8.14
C GLY A 144 0.84 21.35 -7.80
N ILE A 145 0.89 20.35 -6.92
CA ILE A 145 -0.30 19.63 -6.44
C ILE A 145 -0.35 19.70 -4.92
N LYS A 146 -1.48 20.18 -4.37
CA LYS A 146 -1.65 20.36 -2.92
C LYS A 146 -1.89 19.03 -2.20
N GLU A 147 -2.59 18.10 -2.84
CA GLU A 147 -2.94 16.82 -2.24
C GLU A 147 -1.79 15.82 -2.33
N THR A 148 -1.69 14.95 -1.32
CA THR A 148 -0.73 13.83 -1.31
C THR A 148 -1.35 12.55 -1.87
N ARG A 149 -0.52 11.59 -2.28
CA ARG A 149 -0.97 10.27 -2.74
C ARG A 149 -0.09 9.15 -2.18
N ALA A 150 -0.72 8.04 -1.81
CA ALA A 150 -0.02 6.85 -1.36
C ALA A 150 0.67 6.14 -2.54
N TYR A 151 1.95 5.79 -2.36
CA TYR A 151 2.71 4.97 -3.29
C TYR A 151 3.51 3.92 -2.53
N SER A 152 3.26 2.64 -2.82
CA SER A 152 3.91 1.52 -2.16
C SER A 152 5.31 1.26 -2.72
N MET A 153 6.28 1.06 -1.84
CA MET A 153 7.68 0.85 -2.22
C MET A 153 7.84 -0.49 -2.94
N SER A 154 8.70 -0.54 -3.95
CA SER A 154 9.01 -1.76 -4.71
C SER A 154 10.39 -2.36 -4.41
N ASN A 155 11.24 -1.63 -3.69
CA ASN A 155 12.51 -2.10 -3.15
C ASN A 155 12.38 -2.53 -1.69
N ILE A 156 13.49 -2.91 -1.07
CA ILE A 156 13.61 -3.20 0.37
C ILE A 156 14.26 -2.02 1.10
N SER A 157 14.14 -1.99 2.44
CA SER A 157 14.86 -1.03 3.27
C SER A 157 16.35 -1.05 2.98
N ASN A 158 17.00 0.11 2.99
CA ASN A 158 18.42 0.22 2.64
C ASN A 158 19.06 1.45 3.31
N ASN A 159 20.39 1.38 3.46
CA ASN A 159 21.19 2.45 4.06
C ASN A 159 21.55 3.55 3.05
N ASP A 160 21.17 3.37 1.79
CA ASP A 160 21.45 4.29 0.70
C ASP A 160 20.30 5.27 0.45
N GLY A 161 19.25 5.33 1.28
CA GLY A 161 18.16 6.27 1.06
C GLY A 161 17.46 6.10 -0.30
N GLN A 162 17.48 4.90 -0.90
CA GLN A 162 16.83 4.62 -2.18
C GLN A 162 15.37 4.23 -1.97
N TRP A 163 14.49 4.83 -2.77
CA TRP A 163 13.06 4.57 -2.78
C TRP A 163 12.61 4.28 -4.21
N GLN A 164 12.11 3.07 -4.46
CA GLN A 164 11.68 2.65 -5.79
C GLN A 164 10.17 2.47 -5.82
N PHE A 165 9.54 2.87 -6.92
CA PHE A 165 8.09 2.79 -7.09
C PHE A 165 7.74 2.31 -8.49
N HIS A 166 6.71 1.49 -8.59
CA HIS A 166 6.04 1.17 -9.85
C HIS A 166 4.76 1.99 -9.95
N VAL A 167 4.77 3.03 -10.78
CA VAL A 167 3.69 4.01 -10.88
C VAL A 167 2.88 3.74 -12.14
N LYS A 168 1.57 3.56 -11.99
CA LYS A 168 0.63 3.46 -13.12
C LYS A 168 0.04 4.84 -13.45
N LYS A 169 0.01 5.17 -14.74
CA LYS A 169 -0.65 6.35 -15.29
C LYS A 169 -2.15 6.16 -15.21
N VAL A 170 -2.81 6.95 -14.37
CA VAL A 170 -4.27 7.03 -14.34
C VAL A 170 -4.70 8.03 -15.43
N LYS A 171 -5.65 7.62 -16.28
CA LYS A 171 -6.25 8.50 -17.29
C LYS A 171 -6.81 9.75 -16.61
N ASP A 172 -6.44 10.93 -17.09
CA ASP A 172 -6.80 12.25 -16.53
C ASP A 172 -6.34 12.46 -15.06
N GLY A 173 -5.51 11.57 -14.54
CA GLY A 173 -4.97 11.62 -13.19
C GLY A 173 -3.86 12.66 -13.08
N LYS A 174 -4.16 13.79 -12.42
CA LYS A 174 -3.19 14.90 -12.23
C LYS A 174 -1.87 14.43 -11.60
N PHE A 175 -1.95 13.62 -10.53
CA PHE A 175 -0.77 13.21 -9.77
C PHE A 175 0.13 12.24 -10.55
N SER A 176 -0.43 11.14 -11.08
CA SER A 176 0.34 10.19 -11.89
C SER A 176 0.89 10.83 -13.17
N ASN A 177 0.18 11.82 -13.73
CA ASN A 177 0.68 12.56 -14.88
C ASN A 177 1.90 13.41 -14.54
N VAL A 178 1.91 14.09 -13.38
CA VAL A 178 3.09 14.83 -12.92
C VAL A 178 4.27 13.89 -12.73
N LEU A 179 4.07 12.78 -12.02
CA LEU A 179 5.15 11.81 -11.76
C LEU A 179 5.78 11.24 -13.02
N ILE A 180 4.97 10.90 -14.02
CA ILE A 180 5.44 10.18 -15.21
C ILE A 180 5.89 11.14 -16.31
N ASN A 181 5.18 12.26 -16.52
CA ASN A 181 5.38 13.11 -17.70
C ASN A 181 5.94 14.50 -17.39
N SER A 182 5.92 14.96 -16.14
CA SER A 182 6.32 16.34 -15.80
C SER A 182 7.54 16.42 -14.88
N LEU A 183 7.79 15.41 -14.04
CA LEU A 183 9.01 15.36 -13.25
C LEU A 183 10.22 15.01 -14.13
N SER A 184 11.25 15.82 -14.01
CA SER A 184 12.56 15.57 -14.61
C SER A 184 13.52 15.00 -13.57
N LEU A 185 14.57 14.31 -14.02
CA LEU A 185 15.67 13.92 -13.12
C LEU A 185 16.21 15.16 -12.40
N GLY A 186 16.50 15.01 -11.10
CA GLY A 186 16.88 16.12 -10.22
C GLY A 186 15.69 16.86 -9.57
N SER A 187 14.44 16.52 -9.91
CA SER A 187 13.29 17.14 -9.24
C SER A 187 13.16 16.67 -7.79
N GLU A 188 12.93 17.62 -6.89
CA GLU A 188 12.66 17.36 -5.48
C GLU A 188 11.18 17.07 -5.23
N VAL A 189 10.92 16.11 -4.34
CA VAL A 189 9.60 15.74 -3.83
C VAL A 189 9.68 15.54 -2.31
N ASN A 190 8.53 15.54 -1.65
CA ASN A 190 8.45 15.26 -0.21
C ASN A 190 7.74 13.93 0.02
N PHE A 191 8.30 13.09 0.87
CA PHE A 191 7.69 11.87 1.39
C PHE A 191 7.25 12.09 2.83
N ASP A 192 6.17 11.41 3.22
CA ASP A 192 5.78 11.21 4.62
C ASP A 192 5.48 9.72 4.80
N GLY A 193 6.16 9.05 5.72
CA GLY A 193 5.99 7.62 5.95
C GLY A 193 7.19 6.97 6.66
N PRO A 194 7.20 5.64 6.79
CA PRO A 194 6.33 4.68 6.11
C PRO A 194 4.96 4.47 6.78
N PHE A 195 3.99 4.01 5.99
CA PHE A 195 2.62 3.68 6.37
C PHE A 195 2.22 2.29 5.82
N GLY A 196 1.15 1.71 6.35
CA GLY A 196 0.56 0.45 5.91
C GLY A 196 0.90 -0.74 6.81
N HIS A 197 -0.03 -1.71 6.86
CA HIS A 197 0.06 -2.92 7.68
C HIS A 197 0.24 -4.22 6.87
N ALA A 198 0.09 -4.13 5.54
CA ALA A 198 0.22 -5.23 4.59
C ALA A 198 1.70 -5.49 4.24
N TYR A 199 2.55 -5.60 5.26
CA TYR A 199 3.97 -5.86 5.11
C TYR A 199 4.32 -7.32 5.45
N VAL A 200 5.47 -7.79 4.99
CA VAL A 200 5.96 -9.15 5.20
C VAL A 200 6.03 -9.55 6.70
N ARG A 201 5.55 -10.75 7.02
CA ARG A 201 5.66 -11.41 8.33
C ARG A 201 6.81 -12.42 8.29
N THR A 202 7.71 -12.31 9.26
CA THR A 202 8.93 -13.13 9.37
C THR A 202 8.91 -14.07 10.59
N ASP A 203 7.84 -14.02 11.38
CA ASP A 203 7.61 -14.83 12.59
C ASP A 203 6.99 -16.22 12.30
N ASN A 204 6.90 -16.59 11.02
CA ASN A 204 6.43 -17.89 10.58
C ASN A 204 7.17 -18.34 9.31
N ASN A 205 7.08 -19.63 8.99
CA ASN A 205 7.71 -20.25 7.81
C ASN A 205 6.69 -20.80 6.80
N ARG A 206 5.48 -20.22 6.76
CA ARG A 206 4.47 -20.63 5.77
C ARG A 206 4.96 -20.35 4.35
N ASP A 207 4.45 -21.14 3.41
CA ASP A 207 4.60 -20.83 1.99
C ASP A 207 3.86 -19.54 1.67
N VAL A 208 4.33 -18.80 0.68
CA VAL A 208 3.85 -17.43 0.43
C VAL A 208 3.08 -17.35 -0.87
N VAL A 209 1.92 -16.69 -0.82
CA VAL A 209 1.12 -16.37 -2.00
C VAL A 209 1.07 -14.85 -2.17
N CYS A 210 1.69 -14.33 -3.21
CA CYS A 210 1.63 -12.93 -3.60
C CYS A 210 0.61 -12.75 -4.73
N VAL A 211 -0.34 -11.82 -4.61
CA VAL A 211 -1.34 -11.52 -5.65
C VAL A 211 -1.29 -10.03 -5.99
N ALA A 212 -0.85 -9.70 -7.20
CA ALA A 212 -0.71 -8.32 -7.66
C ALA A 212 -1.63 -8.01 -8.86
N GLY A 213 -2.17 -6.80 -8.89
CA GLY A 213 -2.87 -6.24 -10.05
C GLY A 213 -2.30 -4.89 -10.46
N GLY A 214 -1.86 -4.75 -11.72
CA GLY A 214 -1.29 -3.50 -12.24
C GLY A 214 -0.10 -2.99 -11.41
N SER A 215 -0.16 -1.75 -10.91
CA SER A 215 0.89 -1.20 -10.02
C SER A 215 1.04 -1.91 -8.69
N GLY A 216 0.10 -2.79 -8.32
CA GLY A 216 0.27 -3.72 -7.20
C GLY A 216 1.50 -4.63 -7.30
N LEU A 217 2.12 -4.71 -8.49
CA LEU A 217 3.44 -5.31 -8.69
C LEU A 217 4.49 -4.73 -7.73
N GLY A 218 4.46 -3.41 -7.47
CA GLY A 218 5.46 -2.74 -6.62
C GLY A 218 5.59 -3.37 -5.23
N PRO A 219 4.57 -3.29 -4.36
CA PRO A 219 4.66 -3.84 -3.01
C PRO A 219 4.88 -5.36 -3.00
N MET A 220 4.31 -6.11 -3.95
CA MET A 220 4.54 -7.56 -4.02
C MET A 220 5.99 -7.89 -4.41
N LEU A 221 6.61 -7.09 -5.29
CA LEU A 221 8.03 -7.20 -5.60
C LEU A 221 8.89 -6.88 -4.37
N SER A 222 8.51 -5.87 -3.56
CA SER A 222 9.19 -5.57 -2.30
C SER A 222 9.17 -6.77 -1.34
N ILE A 223 8.01 -7.44 -1.21
CA ILE A 223 7.85 -8.64 -0.38
C ILE A 223 8.72 -9.80 -0.89
N VAL A 224 8.68 -10.10 -2.19
CA VAL A 224 9.51 -11.17 -2.78
C VAL A 224 11.00 -10.88 -2.59
N ARG A 225 11.44 -9.63 -2.82
CA ARG A 225 12.82 -9.21 -2.59
C ARG A 225 13.25 -9.43 -1.14
N HIS A 226 12.40 -9.08 -0.18
CA HIS A 226 12.68 -9.29 1.24
C HIS A 226 12.82 -10.78 1.55
N LEU A 227 11.81 -11.58 1.19
CA LEU A 227 11.81 -13.01 1.44
C LEU A 227 13.00 -13.72 0.79
N ALA A 228 13.47 -13.26 -0.37
CA ALA A 228 14.64 -13.84 -1.04
C ALA A 228 15.96 -13.62 -0.28
N ASN A 229 16.00 -12.66 0.65
CA ASN A 229 17.15 -12.36 1.51
C ASN A 229 17.03 -12.99 2.91
N GLU A 230 15.89 -13.60 3.24
CA GLU A 230 15.68 -14.28 4.52
C GLU A 230 16.40 -15.64 4.56
N SER A 231 16.86 -16.04 5.74
CA SER A 231 17.49 -17.34 5.96
C SER A 231 16.56 -18.52 5.59
N SER A 232 15.27 -18.33 5.81
CA SER A 232 14.22 -19.30 5.49
C SER A 232 13.88 -19.41 3.99
N ALA A 233 14.44 -18.55 3.12
CA ALA A 233 14.11 -18.53 1.70
C ALA A 233 14.22 -19.93 1.05
N LYS A 234 15.30 -20.65 1.35
CA LYS A 234 15.63 -21.96 0.77
C LYS A 234 14.66 -23.09 1.12
N VAL A 235 13.78 -22.88 2.09
CA VAL A 235 12.77 -23.87 2.51
C VAL A 235 11.34 -23.42 2.25
N ARG A 236 11.12 -22.20 1.74
CA ARG A 236 9.80 -21.68 1.39
C ARG A 236 9.48 -21.86 -0.08
N LYS A 237 8.22 -22.09 -0.40
CA LYS A 237 7.65 -21.93 -1.74
C LYS A 237 6.99 -20.57 -1.86
N VAL A 238 7.10 -19.98 -3.04
CA VAL A 238 6.47 -18.69 -3.36
C VAL A 238 5.65 -18.84 -4.63
N HIS A 239 4.35 -18.58 -4.52
CA HIS A 239 3.43 -18.49 -5.64
C HIS A 239 3.11 -17.01 -5.92
N PHE A 240 3.51 -16.53 -7.11
CA PHE A 240 3.30 -15.15 -7.52
C PHE A 240 2.22 -15.08 -8.61
N PHE A 241 1.07 -14.52 -8.28
CA PHE A 241 -0.05 -14.31 -9.18
C PHE A 241 -0.10 -12.85 -9.62
N PHE A 242 -0.09 -12.62 -10.93
CA PHE A 242 -0.14 -11.27 -11.50
C PHE A 242 -1.28 -11.11 -12.50
N GLY A 243 -2.15 -10.15 -12.23
CA GLY A 243 -3.29 -9.78 -13.07
C GLY A 243 -3.06 -8.47 -13.82
N GLY A 244 -3.40 -8.45 -15.11
CA GLY A 244 -3.42 -7.25 -15.93
C GLY A 244 -4.58 -7.25 -16.91
N ARG A 245 -4.68 -6.19 -17.72
CA ARG A 245 -5.77 -6.10 -18.70
C ARG A 245 -5.43 -6.87 -19.95
N ARG A 246 -4.21 -6.73 -20.46
CA ARG A 246 -3.74 -7.26 -21.74
C ARG A 246 -2.40 -7.98 -21.60
N PRO A 247 -2.00 -8.81 -22.58
CA PRO A 247 -0.71 -9.49 -22.57
C PRO A 247 0.49 -8.54 -22.41
N GLU A 248 0.44 -7.36 -23.03
CA GLU A 248 1.48 -6.32 -22.93
C GLU A 248 1.67 -5.75 -21.50
N ASP A 249 0.73 -5.98 -20.59
CA ASP A 249 0.87 -5.62 -19.18
C ASP A 249 1.73 -6.62 -18.40
N MET A 250 1.97 -7.83 -18.93
CA MET A 250 2.55 -8.98 -18.22
C MET A 250 4.07 -8.89 -18.09
N ILE A 251 4.53 -7.89 -17.34
CA ILE A 251 5.95 -7.60 -17.13
C ILE A 251 6.55 -8.27 -15.88
N CYS A 252 5.74 -8.91 -15.03
CA CYS A 252 6.16 -9.33 -13.69
C CYS A 252 7.33 -10.32 -13.72
N GLU A 253 7.39 -11.20 -14.71
CA GLU A 253 8.40 -12.27 -14.80
C GLU A 253 9.82 -11.69 -14.84
N LYS A 254 10.05 -10.60 -15.58
CA LYS A 254 11.33 -9.88 -15.64
C LYS A 254 11.83 -9.45 -14.26
N TYR A 255 10.91 -9.12 -13.35
CA TYR A 255 11.23 -8.62 -12.01
C TYR A 255 11.33 -9.74 -10.98
N ILE A 256 10.58 -10.82 -11.14
CA ILE A 256 10.43 -11.88 -10.13
C ILE A 256 11.36 -13.06 -10.40
N GLN A 257 11.56 -13.44 -11.67
CA GLN A 257 12.39 -14.59 -12.06
C GLN A 257 13.84 -14.55 -11.54
N PRO A 258 14.52 -13.38 -11.40
CA PRO A 258 15.87 -13.32 -10.83
C PRO A 258 16.00 -13.91 -9.42
N PHE A 259 14.88 -14.00 -8.67
CA PHE A 259 14.83 -14.54 -7.31
C PHE A 259 14.52 -16.04 -7.26
N ALA A 260 14.27 -16.73 -8.39
CA ALA A 260 13.90 -18.14 -8.40
C ALA A 260 14.92 -19.04 -7.67
N LYS A 261 16.22 -18.74 -7.83
CA LYS A 261 17.31 -19.48 -7.16
C LYS A 261 17.35 -19.31 -5.63
N ASN A 262 16.64 -18.33 -5.08
CA ASN A 262 16.63 -18.05 -3.65
C ASN A 262 15.64 -18.93 -2.89
N PHE A 263 14.57 -19.37 -3.56
CA PHE A 263 13.49 -20.15 -2.96
C PHE A 263 13.63 -21.65 -3.21
N SER A 264 12.91 -22.47 -2.46
CA SER A 264 12.77 -23.90 -2.79
C SER A 264 11.98 -24.10 -4.08
N GLU A 265 10.97 -23.26 -4.28
CA GLU A 265 10.14 -23.19 -5.48
C GLU A 265 9.63 -21.76 -5.65
N LEU A 266 9.71 -21.23 -6.88
CA LEU A 266 9.08 -19.97 -7.27
C LEU A 266 8.23 -20.22 -8.50
N SER A 267 6.91 -20.05 -8.36
CA SER A 267 5.96 -20.24 -9.45
C SER A 267 5.31 -18.91 -9.79
N ILE A 268 5.30 -18.54 -11.06
CA ILE A 268 4.70 -17.29 -11.55
C ILE A 268 3.48 -17.63 -12.40
N TYR A 269 2.33 -17.03 -12.08
CA TYR A 269 1.06 -17.24 -12.75
C TYR A 269 0.48 -15.92 -13.23
N ASN A 270 0.23 -15.81 -14.52
CA ASN A 270 -0.29 -14.60 -15.14
C ASN A 270 -1.74 -14.80 -15.62
N SER A 271 -2.58 -13.78 -15.43
CA SER A 271 -3.93 -13.73 -15.99
C SER A 271 -4.23 -12.36 -16.60
N VAL A 272 -4.87 -12.37 -17.77
CA VAL A 272 -5.40 -11.15 -18.41
C VAL A 272 -6.93 -11.11 -18.32
N SER A 273 -7.49 -9.93 -18.06
CA SER A 273 -8.94 -9.77 -17.95
C SER A 273 -9.64 -9.51 -19.29
N GLU A 274 -8.92 -9.03 -20.31
CA GLU A 274 -9.44 -8.83 -21.66
C GLU A 274 -9.83 -10.16 -22.30
N ARG A 275 -11.03 -10.22 -22.90
CA ARG A 275 -11.59 -11.44 -23.51
C ARG A 275 -11.70 -11.34 -25.03
N SER A 276 -11.51 -10.16 -25.60
CA SER A 276 -11.54 -9.97 -27.05
C SER A 276 -10.41 -10.75 -27.74
N LYS A 277 -10.76 -11.66 -28.65
CA LYS A 277 -9.79 -12.50 -29.38
C LYS A 277 -8.72 -11.67 -30.09
N ASN A 278 -9.10 -10.56 -30.72
CA ASN A 278 -8.18 -9.68 -31.46
C ASN A 278 -7.10 -9.02 -30.56
N ASN A 279 -7.27 -9.03 -29.24
CA ASN A 279 -6.33 -8.46 -28.27
C ASN A 279 -5.57 -9.55 -27.49
N LEU A 280 -5.76 -10.83 -27.84
CA LEU A 280 -5.13 -11.99 -27.23
C LEU A 280 -4.20 -12.73 -28.19
N ASP A 281 -3.93 -12.15 -29.37
CA ASP A 281 -3.04 -12.76 -30.35
C ASP A 281 -1.67 -13.02 -29.69
N ASN A 282 -1.25 -14.29 -29.65
CA ASN A 282 -0.05 -14.81 -28.99
C ASN A 282 -0.09 -14.95 -27.45
N TRP A 283 -1.24 -14.76 -26.80
CA TRP A 283 -1.40 -15.06 -25.37
C TRP A 283 -1.73 -16.53 -25.13
N SER A 284 -0.81 -17.24 -24.46
CA SER A 284 -1.01 -18.64 -24.02
C SER A 284 -1.33 -18.79 -22.54
N GLY A 285 -1.31 -17.68 -21.78
CA GLY A 285 -1.60 -17.69 -20.35
C GLY A 285 -3.09 -17.71 -20.02
N SER A 286 -3.42 -17.52 -18.75
CA SER A 286 -4.83 -17.58 -18.30
C SER A 286 -5.60 -16.34 -18.72
N VAL A 287 -6.90 -16.52 -18.97
CA VAL A 287 -7.85 -15.44 -19.25
C VAL A 287 -8.94 -15.48 -18.19
N GLY A 288 -9.14 -14.37 -17.48
CA GLY A 288 -10.03 -14.30 -16.33
C GLY A 288 -9.50 -13.40 -15.23
N PHE A 289 -10.25 -13.29 -14.13
CA PHE A 289 -9.80 -12.52 -12.98
C PHE A 289 -8.78 -13.31 -12.17
N ILE A 290 -7.79 -12.63 -11.60
CA ILE A 290 -6.65 -13.30 -10.96
C ILE A 290 -7.05 -14.21 -9.78
N HIS A 291 -8.11 -13.87 -9.03
CA HIS A 291 -8.60 -14.70 -7.93
C HIS A 291 -9.17 -16.04 -8.40
N GLU A 292 -9.73 -16.10 -9.62
CA GLU A 292 -10.19 -17.36 -10.24
C GLU A 292 -8.99 -18.27 -10.57
N LEU A 293 -7.87 -17.67 -11.00
CA LEU A 293 -6.63 -18.40 -11.25
C LEU A 293 -5.98 -18.89 -9.95
N VAL A 294 -5.95 -18.05 -8.90
CA VAL A 294 -5.51 -18.45 -7.55
C VAL A 294 -6.27 -19.68 -7.09
N GLU A 295 -7.60 -19.64 -7.21
CA GLU A 295 -8.46 -20.76 -6.84
C GLU A 295 -8.15 -22.03 -7.64
N LYS A 296 -8.04 -21.90 -8.97
CA LYS A 296 -7.78 -23.03 -9.87
C LYS A 296 -6.43 -23.69 -9.62
N VAL A 297 -5.39 -22.89 -9.37
CA VAL A 297 -4.01 -23.36 -9.25
C VAL A 297 -3.73 -23.93 -7.87
N LEU A 298 -4.09 -23.19 -6.81
CA LEU A 298 -3.67 -23.58 -5.47
C LEU A 298 -4.45 -24.77 -4.94
N ASN A 299 -5.69 -25.01 -5.39
CA ASN A 299 -6.55 -26.20 -5.12
C ASN A 299 -6.28 -26.99 -3.81
N VAL A 300 -5.94 -26.31 -2.72
CA VAL A 300 -5.44 -26.86 -1.45
C VAL A 300 -6.07 -26.04 -0.31
N ARG A 301 -6.41 -26.71 0.78
CA ARG A 301 -6.97 -26.08 2.00
C ARG A 301 -5.83 -25.47 2.84
N ALA A 302 -5.97 -24.20 3.23
CA ALA A 302 -5.08 -23.55 4.20
C ALA A 302 -5.28 -24.16 5.61
N PRO A 303 -4.18 -24.35 6.38
CA PRO A 303 -3.48 -23.23 7.03
C PRO A 303 -2.01 -23.01 6.59
N GLU A 304 -1.60 -23.54 5.43
CA GLU A 304 -0.19 -23.62 5.03
C GLU A 304 0.39 -22.33 4.40
N PHE A 305 -0.46 -21.37 4.02
CA PHE A 305 -0.05 -20.19 3.27
C PHE A 305 -0.15 -18.88 4.06
N GLU A 306 0.74 -17.95 3.71
CA GLU A 306 0.70 -16.54 4.07
C GLU A 306 0.35 -15.72 2.82
N PHE A 307 -0.75 -14.97 2.85
CA PHE A 307 -1.25 -14.26 1.67
C PHE A 307 -0.93 -12.77 1.72
N TYR A 308 -0.33 -12.29 0.64
CA TYR A 308 -0.08 -10.88 0.39
C TYR A 308 -0.75 -10.45 -0.90
N ALA A 309 -1.47 -9.33 -0.89
CA ALA A 309 -2.12 -8.82 -2.09
C ALA A 309 -2.01 -7.30 -2.23
N ALA A 310 -1.89 -6.81 -3.45
CA ALA A 310 -1.99 -5.39 -3.72
C ALA A 310 -2.55 -5.08 -5.10
N GLY A 311 -3.38 -4.04 -5.19
CA GLY A 311 -3.94 -3.61 -6.46
C GLY A 311 -5.33 -3.00 -6.32
N PRO A 312 -6.16 -3.08 -7.39
CA PRO A 312 -7.49 -2.50 -7.39
C PRO A 312 -8.40 -3.06 -6.29
N PRO A 313 -9.26 -2.26 -5.64
CA PRO A 313 -10.13 -2.71 -4.55
C PRO A 313 -10.98 -3.94 -4.94
N ALA A 314 -11.59 -3.93 -6.12
CA ALA A 314 -12.40 -5.06 -6.60
C ALA A 314 -11.63 -6.39 -6.69
N MET A 315 -10.32 -6.32 -7.00
CA MET A 315 -9.46 -7.49 -7.02
C MET A 315 -9.23 -8.02 -5.61
N ASN A 316 -8.82 -7.14 -4.69
CA ASN A 316 -8.57 -7.52 -3.30
C ASN A 316 -9.84 -8.02 -2.61
N ASP A 317 -10.98 -7.36 -2.81
CA ASP A 317 -12.27 -7.76 -2.24
C ASP A 317 -12.67 -9.17 -2.71
N SER A 318 -12.48 -9.47 -3.99
CA SER A 318 -12.77 -10.79 -4.56
C SER A 318 -11.84 -11.88 -4.00
N LEU A 319 -10.54 -11.56 -3.87
CA LEU A 319 -9.57 -12.47 -3.28
C LEU A 319 -9.86 -12.72 -1.79
N VAL A 320 -10.05 -11.68 -0.99
CA VAL A 320 -10.35 -11.79 0.45
C VAL A 320 -11.63 -12.60 0.65
N ARG A 321 -12.66 -12.38 -0.18
CA ARG A 321 -13.90 -13.16 -0.14
C ARG A 321 -13.65 -14.64 -0.42
N LEU A 322 -12.84 -14.97 -1.43
CA LEU A 322 -12.43 -16.35 -1.72
C LEU A 322 -11.72 -16.97 -0.50
N LEU A 323 -10.70 -16.29 0.02
CA LEU A 323 -9.87 -16.80 1.12
C LEU A 323 -10.68 -16.99 2.41
N GLN A 324 -11.49 -16.02 2.80
CA GLN A 324 -12.23 -16.08 4.06
C GLN A 324 -13.50 -16.93 3.98
N LEU A 325 -14.33 -16.75 2.94
CA LEU A 325 -15.64 -17.41 2.89
C LEU A 325 -15.60 -18.83 2.32
N LYS A 326 -14.68 -19.10 1.39
CA LYS A 326 -14.58 -20.42 0.77
C LYS A 326 -13.51 -21.28 1.43
N TRP A 327 -12.38 -20.69 1.80
CA TRP A 327 -11.23 -21.43 2.31
C TRP A 327 -11.02 -21.29 3.82
N ASN A 328 -11.80 -20.44 4.51
CA ASN A 328 -11.70 -20.18 5.95
C ASN A 328 -10.26 -19.82 6.40
N VAL A 329 -9.52 -19.09 5.56
CA VAL A 329 -8.18 -18.60 5.91
C VAL A 329 -8.30 -17.62 7.08
N PRO A 330 -7.53 -17.80 8.18
CA PRO A 330 -7.50 -16.85 9.29
C PRO A 330 -7.17 -15.44 8.82
N PHE A 331 -7.82 -14.43 9.40
CA PHE A 331 -7.60 -13.03 8.99
C PHE A 331 -6.14 -12.59 9.19
N GLU A 332 -5.47 -13.14 10.19
CA GLU A 332 -4.06 -12.89 10.49
C GLU A 332 -3.12 -13.36 9.38
N GLN A 333 -3.59 -14.24 8.48
CA GLN A 333 -2.84 -14.76 7.34
C GLN A 333 -3.08 -13.97 6.04
N ILE A 334 -3.88 -12.91 6.08
CA ILE A 334 -4.31 -12.15 4.90
C ILE A 334 -3.86 -10.70 5.04
N HIS A 335 -2.92 -10.31 4.19
CA HIS A 335 -2.33 -8.97 4.19
C HIS A 335 -2.57 -8.31 2.84
N TYR A 336 -3.32 -7.21 2.79
CA TYR A 336 -3.64 -6.60 1.50
C TYR A 336 -3.63 -5.07 1.52
N ASP A 337 -3.18 -4.50 0.40
CA ASP A 337 -3.15 -3.05 0.15
C ASP A 337 -4.03 -2.70 -1.06
N SER A 338 -5.04 -1.85 -0.85
CA SER A 338 -6.04 -1.49 -1.86
C SER A 338 -5.80 -0.09 -2.40
N PHE A 339 -5.64 0.01 -3.72
CA PHE A 339 -5.29 1.25 -4.41
C PHE A 339 -6.54 1.98 -4.92
N PHE A 340 -6.92 3.08 -4.24
CA PHE A 340 -8.19 3.81 -4.46
C PHE A 340 -8.09 5.10 -5.28
#